data_AF-A0AAD5SRL9-F1
#
_entry.id   AF-A0AAD5SRL9-F1
#
_cell.length_a   1.000
_cell.length_b   1.000
_cell.length_c   1.000
_cell.angle_alpha   90.00
_cell.angle_beta   90.00
_cell.angle_gamma   90.00
#
_symmetry.space_group_name_H-M   'P 1'
#
loop_
_entity.id
_entity.type
_entity.pdbx_description
1 polymer ?
#
loop_
_entity_poly.entity_id
_entity_poly.type
_entity_poly.pdbx_seq_one_letter_code
_entity_poly.pdbx_strand_id
1 'polypeptide(L)'
;MNGNWFSYGLEPIRFITEYKRVVNLIRFVTNRVAFVWAPNAANNYPFDASLPSNAADATALDTNGNGKLDPSDDPFTPYWPGADLVDWVGISLYWKGNPNTQFPLHDNSAPPADIWSQMVDGGPFGSSTAFPFYTMFAKTYNIPLVMAEGAAAFALAQGPSNVTVPAGDGRTNILQTFWRSYLSSSFFSTFSKAKMFINFEQVKKFVKKDSISTLNNGVTRDYRITWDPPTLAAFQADIKVISNNLQWAVPFVPGMDPLTIGGGQTAQNGRSFSGGVGSSSSTANSHSGVTRHTESVQILVTIFFYVTILSI
;
A
#
# COMPACT_ATOMS: atom_id res chain seq x y z
N MET A 1 -1.06 5.60 -10.98
CA MET A 1 -1.06 6.81 -11.83
C MET A 1 0.31 7.07 -12.44
N ASN A 2 1.38 6.97 -11.65
CA ASN A 2 2.76 7.12 -12.12
C ASN A 2 3.33 5.92 -12.92
N GLY A 3 2.48 5.04 -13.45
CA GLY A 3 2.88 3.85 -14.21
C GLY A 3 2.01 3.70 -15.46
N ASN A 4 2.43 2.85 -16.41
CA ASN A 4 1.83 2.74 -17.75
C ASN A 4 0.82 1.58 -17.94
N TRP A 5 0.37 0.95 -16.86
CA TRP A 5 -0.51 -0.23 -16.88
C TRP A 5 -1.98 0.07 -16.61
N PHE A 6 -2.34 1.33 -16.34
CA PHE A 6 -3.74 1.78 -16.23
C PHE A 6 -4.04 2.81 -17.31
N SER A 7 -5.31 2.90 -17.73
CA SER A 7 -5.77 3.83 -18.77
C SER A 7 -5.68 5.31 -18.38
N TYR A 8 -5.41 5.61 -17.10
CA TYR A 8 -5.15 6.95 -16.57
C TYR A 8 -3.66 7.15 -16.21
N GLY A 9 -2.80 6.21 -16.59
CA GLY A 9 -1.36 6.31 -16.40
C GLY A 9 -0.74 7.35 -17.34
N LEU A 10 0.31 8.05 -16.89
CA LEU A 10 0.99 9.09 -17.69
C LEU A 10 0.12 10.30 -18.04
N GLU A 11 -1.03 10.48 -17.36
CA GLU A 11 -1.95 11.61 -17.55
C GLU A 11 -2.09 12.44 -16.25
N PRO A 12 -1.00 13.08 -15.74
CA PRO A 12 -1.03 13.81 -14.47
C PRO A 12 -2.11 14.89 -14.39
N ILE A 13 -2.33 15.65 -15.48
CA ILE A 13 -3.30 16.76 -15.48
C ILE A 13 -4.73 16.23 -15.31
N ARG A 14 -5.07 15.19 -16.06
CA ARG A 14 -6.38 14.55 -15.96
C ARG A 14 -6.56 13.84 -14.62
N PHE A 15 -5.52 13.15 -14.14
CA PHE A 15 -5.56 12.48 -12.84
C PHE A 15 -5.88 13.46 -11.71
N ILE A 16 -5.17 14.60 -11.62
CA ILE A 16 -5.41 15.61 -10.58
C ILE A 16 -6.82 16.19 -10.70
N THR A 17 -7.28 16.48 -11.92
CA THR A 17 -8.61 17.03 -12.18
C THR A 17 -9.71 16.09 -11.68
N GLU A 18 -9.62 14.80 -12.02
CA GLU A 18 -10.62 13.80 -11.62
C GLU A 18 -10.55 13.47 -10.14
N TYR A 19 -9.35 13.40 -9.55
CA TYR A 19 -9.18 13.21 -8.11
C TYR A 19 -9.87 14.32 -7.33
N LYS A 20 -9.61 15.59 -7.69
CA LYS A 20 -10.27 16.77 -7.12
C LYS A 20 -11.80 16.68 -7.22
N ARG A 21 -12.31 16.33 -8.40
CA ARG A 21 -13.74 16.22 -8.64
C ARG A 21 -14.39 15.16 -7.75
N VAL A 22 -13.80 13.96 -7.67
CA VAL A 22 -14.34 12.85 -6.87
C VAL A 22 -14.30 13.17 -5.38
N VAL A 23 -13.19 13.70 -4.88
CA VAL A 23 -13.06 14.10 -3.46
C VAL A 23 -14.13 15.11 -3.07
N ASN A 24 -14.28 16.18 -3.86
CA ASN A 24 -15.25 17.24 -3.56
C ASN A 24 -16.70 16.73 -3.59
N LEU A 25 -17.06 15.91 -4.57
CA LEU A 25 -18.42 15.35 -4.68
C LEU A 25 -18.76 14.43 -3.51
N ILE A 26 -17.82 13.57 -3.09
CA ILE A 26 -18.05 12.67 -1.97
C ILE A 26 -18.08 13.45 -0.65
N ARG A 27 -17.14 14.38 -0.43
CA ARG A 27 -17.11 15.20 0.78
C ARG A 27 -18.35 16.10 0.93
N PHE A 28 -18.98 16.49 -0.18
CA PHE A 28 -20.27 17.18 -0.16
C PHE A 28 -21.40 16.30 0.41
N VAL A 29 -21.34 14.98 0.20
CA VAL A 29 -22.38 14.02 0.63
C VAL A 29 -22.05 13.41 1.99
N THR A 30 -20.78 13.17 2.30
CA THR A 30 -20.37 12.49 3.54
C THR A 30 -18.93 12.79 3.94
N ASN A 31 -18.67 12.76 5.25
CA ASN A 31 -17.33 12.79 5.83
C ASN A 31 -16.83 11.40 6.29
N ARG A 32 -17.55 10.32 5.93
CA ARG A 32 -17.24 8.95 6.35
C ARG A 32 -16.28 8.21 5.41
N VAL A 33 -15.74 8.90 4.40
CA VAL A 33 -14.79 8.36 3.43
C VAL A 33 -13.47 9.08 3.58
N ALA A 34 -12.40 8.32 3.74
CA ALA A 34 -11.03 8.82 3.68
C ALA A 34 -10.45 8.60 2.27
N PHE A 35 -9.72 9.60 1.78
CA PHE A 35 -9.08 9.56 0.47
C PHE A 35 -7.60 9.22 0.58
N VAL A 36 -7.21 8.16 -0.11
CA VAL A 36 -5.84 7.67 -0.18
C VAL A 36 -5.25 8.03 -1.54
N TRP A 37 -4.16 8.81 -1.54
CA TRP A 37 -3.33 9.02 -2.74
C TRP A 37 -2.12 8.08 -2.68
N ALA A 38 -2.13 7.02 -3.51
CA ALA A 38 -1.16 5.94 -3.43
C ALA A 38 -0.51 5.58 -4.78
N PRO A 39 0.59 6.26 -5.17
CA PRO A 39 1.38 5.84 -6.34
C PRO A 39 2.10 4.50 -6.13
N ASN A 40 2.63 3.94 -7.21
CA ASN A 40 3.58 2.83 -7.14
C ASN A 40 4.93 3.36 -6.65
N ALA A 41 5.67 2.56 -5.88
CA ALA A 41 7.06 2.85 -5.55
C ALA A 41 7.87 3.13 -6.83
N ALA A 42 8.83 4.04 -6.77
CA ALA A 42 9.55 4.49 -7.96
C ALA A 42 10.74 3.60 -8.34
N ASN A 43 10.83 2.39 -7.77
CA ASN A 43 11.85 1.43 -8.14
C ASN A 43 11.66 1.05 -9.62
N ASN A 44 12.61 1.44 -10.47
CA ASN A 44 12.58 1.31 -11.93
C ASN A 44 11.62 2.26 -12.66
N TYR A 45 11.17 3.37 -12.04
CA TYR A 45 10.56 4.46 -12.80
C TYR A 45 11.53 4.92 -13.91
N PRO A 46 11.07 5.14 -15.16
CA PRO A 46 9.69 5.32 -15.61
C PRO A 46 8.96 4.06 -16.12
N PHE A 47 9.41 2.85 -15.74
CA PHE A 47 8.77 1.58 -16.12
C PHE A 47 8.66 1.36 -17.64
N ASP A 48 9.74 1.70 -18.36
CA ASP A 48 9.83 1.72 -19.82
C ASP A 48 8.84 2.66 -20.53
N ALA A 49 8.22 3.59 -19.78
CA ALA A 49 7.40 4.62 -20.37
C ALA A 49 8.25 5.69 -21.06
N SER A 50 7.71 6.23 -22.14
CA SER A 50 8.17 7.48 -22.76
C SER A 50 7.23 8.62 -22.40
N LEU A 51 7.64 9.87 -22.68
CA LEU A 51 6.74 11.01 -22.60
C LEU A 51 5.47 10.76 -23.44
N PRO A 52 4.28 11.12 -22.92
CA PRO A 52 3.03 11.01 -23.66
C PRO A 52 3.00 12.01 -24.82
N SER A 53 2.13 11.77 -25.81
CA SER A 53 1.93 12.68 -26.94
C SER A 53 1.18 13.97 -26.56
N ASN A 54 0.45 13.97 -25.45
CA ASN A 54 -0.18 15.17 -24.91
C ASN A 54 0.92 16.12 -24.39
N ALA A 55 1.01 17.32 -24.97
CA ALA A 55 2.06 18.27 -24.64
C ALA A 55 2.02 18.75 -23.18
N ALA A 56 0.83 18.94 -22.60
CA ALA A 56 0.71 19.40 -21.21
C ALA A 56 1.15 18.32 -20.22
N ASP A 57 0.75 17.05 -20.46
CA ASP A 57 1.22 15.93 -19.65
C ASP A 57 2.72 15.67 -19.86
N ALA A 58 3.24 15.79 -21.08
CA ALA A 58 4.67 15.66 -21.35
C ALA A 58 5.50 16.70 -20.61
N THR A 59 5.09 17.97 -20.66
CA THR A 59 5.74 19.05 -19.89
C THR A 59 5.64 18.82 -18.37
N ALA A 60 4.53 18.28 -17.88
CA ALA A 60 4.38 17.98 -16.46
C ALA A 60 5.26 16.81 -15.98
N LEU A 61 5.57 15.85 -16.87
CA LEU A 61 6.36 14.65 -16.53
C LEU A 61 7.87 14.82 -16.78
N ASP A 62 8.29 15.69 -17.70
CA ASP A 62 9.69 16.08 -17.92
C ASP A 62 10.14 17.11 -16.87
N THR A 63 10.21 16.66 -15.61
CA THR A 63 10.48 17.50 -14.45
C THR A 63 11.92 18.01 -14.38
N ASN A 64 12.84 17.35 -15.09
CA ASN A 64 14.22 17.82 -15.23
C ASN A 64 14.46 18.65 -16.51
N GLY A 65 13.48 18.72 -17.43
CA GLY A 65 13.49 19.58 -18.61
C GLY A 65 14.42 19.12 -19.73
N ASN A 66 14.75 17.83 -19.81
CA ASN A 66 15.70 17.28 -20.79
C ASN A 66 15.03 16.73 -22.06
N GLY A 67 13.71 16.84 -22.16
CA GLY A 67 12.91 16.37 -23.29
C GLY A 67 12.67 14.85 -23.30
N LYS A 68 12.90 14.15 -22.18
CA LYS A 68 12.68 12.71 -22.02
C LYS A 68 11.99 12.42 -20.70
N LEU A 69 11.43 11.23 -20.60
CA LEU A 69 10.96 10.68 -19.34
C LEU A 69 12.01 9.66 -18.88
N ASP A 70 12.69 9.94 -17.78
CA ASP A 70 13.80 9.10 -17.31
C ASP A 70 13.87 9.02 -15.77
N PRO A 71 14.77 8.19 -15.20
CA PRO A 71 14.85 8.00 -13.74
C PRO A 71 15.21 9.25 -12.93
N SER A 72 15.64 10.34 -13.59
CA SER A 72 15.93 11.64 -12.96
C SER A 72 14.69 12.53 -12.85
N ASP A 73 13.55 12.09 -13.38
CA ASP A 73 12.28 12.78 -13.23
C ASP A 73 11.55 12.43 -11.92
N ASP A 74 10.87 13.41 -11.33
CA ASP A 74 10.04 13.24 -10.13
C ASP A 74 8.84 12.35 -10.46
N PRO A 75 8.78 11.13 -9.90
CA PRO A 75 7.75 10.15 -10.23
C PRO A 75 6.42 10.42 -9.51
N PHE A 76 6.37 11.42 -8.63
CA PHE A 76 5.29 11.61 -7.67
C PHE A 76 4.60 12.96 -7.80
N THR A 77 5.36 14.05 -7.71
CA THR A 77 4.82 15.43 -7.63
C THR A 77 3.90 15.79 -8.81
N PRO A 78 4.16 15.37 -10.06
CA PRO A 78 3.23 15.63 -11.17
C PRO A 78 1.80 15.14 -10.94
N TYR A 79 1.60 14.15 -10.06
CA TYR A 79 0.30 13.56 -9.74
C TYR A 79 -0.28 14.01 -8.40
N TRP A 80 0.38 14.91 -7.67
CA TRP A 80 -0.04 15.32 -6.33
C TRP A 80 -1.26 16.26 -6.38
N PRO A 81 -2.43 15.88 -5.81
CA PRO A 81 -3.64 16.70 -5.92
C PRO A 81 -3.69 17.88 -4.94
N GLY A 82 -2.87 17.87 -3.89
CA GLY A 82 -2.87 18.84 -2.79
C GLY A 82 -3.20 18.19 -1.44
N ALA A 83 -2.57 18.70 -0.38
CA ALA A 83 -2.69 18.14 0.98
C ALA A 83 -4.10 18.27 1.58
N ASP A 84 -4.88 19.27 1.15
CA ASP A 84 -6.25 19.49 1.57
C ASP A 84 -7.22 18.41 1.08
N LEU A 85 -6.83 17.64 0.06
CA LEU A 85 -7.67 16.62 -0.59
C LEU A 85 -7.26 15.19 -0.27
N VAL A 86 -6.21 15.01 0.54
CA VAL A 86 -5.60 13.72 0.83
C VAL A 86 -5.64 13.47 2.33
N ASP A 87 -6.34 12.43 2.74
CA ASP A 87 -6.42 12.03 4.15
C ASP A 87 -5.28 11.06 4.50
N TRP A 88 -4.80 10.31 3.51
CA TRP A 88 -3.68 9.37 3.62
C TRP A 88 -2.82 9.40 2.36
N VAL A 89 -1.50 9.39 2.53
CA VAL A 89 -0.58 9.09 1.43
C VAL A 89 -0.25 7.61 1.45
N GLY A 90 0.00 7.01 0.29
CA GLY A 90 0.30 5.59 0.21
C GLY A 90 1.37 5.25 -0.80
N ILE A 91 1.97 4.08 -0.65
CA ILE A 91 2.84 3.49 -1.66
C ILE A 91 2.42 2.04 -1.90
N SER A 92 2.36 1.66 -3.18
CA SER A 92 2.29 0.26 -3.58
C SER A 92 3.69 -0.27 -3.85
N LEU A 93 4.09 -1.40 -3.24
CA LEU A 93 5.45 -1.92 -3.36
C LEU A 93 5.49 -3.45 -3.38
N TYR A 94 6.35 -4.01 -4.23
CA TYR A 94 6.45 -5.45 -4.43
C TYR A 94 7.90 -5.91 -4.51
N TRP A 95 8.22 -7.01 -3.83
CA TRP A 95 9.43 -7.77 -4.10
C TRP A 95 9.09 -8.95 -5.02
N LYS A 96 9.75 -9.01 -6.18
CA LYS A 96 9.50 -10.03 -7.21
C LYS A 96 10.71 -10.94 -7.47
N GLY A 97 11.79 -10.76 -6.72
CA GLY A 97 13.12 -11.34 -6.98
C GLY A 97 14.19 -10.25 -7.07
N ASN A 98 15.46 -10.65 -7.08
CA ASN A 98 16.60 -9.75 -7.16
C ASN A 98 16.73 -9.20 -8.59
N PRO A 99 16.66 -7.86 -8.78
CA PRO A 99 16.71 -7.25 -10.10
C PRO A 99 18.01 -7.51 -10.87
N ASN A 100 19.09 -7.91 -10.19
CA ASN A 100 20.40 -8.17 -10.80
C ASN A 100 20.56 -9.59 -11.37
N THR A 101 19.54 -10.46 -11.27
CA THR A 101 19.66 -11.85 -11.73
C THR A 101 19.29 -11.99 -13.21
N GLN A 102 18.00 -11.97 -13.53
CA GLN A 102 17.49 -12.08 -14.89
C GLN A 102 16.06 -11.54 -14.97
N PHE A 103 15.72 -10.97 -16.13
CA PHE A 103 14.36 -10.56 -16.44
C PHE A 103 13.62 -11.64 -17.29
N PRO A 104 12.32 -11.93 -17.04
CA PRO A 104 11.50 -11.45 -15.92
C PRO A 104 12.02 -11.98 -14.58
N LEU A 105 11.89 -11.18 -13.53
CA LEU A 105 12.34 -11.56 -12.18
C LEU A 105 11.62 -12.84 -11.75
N HIS A 106 12.40 -13.90 -11.59
CA HIS A 106 11.91 -15.22 -11.25
C HIS A 106 12.82 -15.93 -10.25
N ASP A 107 13.78 -15.24 -9.63
CA ASP A 107 14.58 -15.83 -8.58
C ASP A 107 13.87 -15.74 -7.23
N ASN A 108 13.83 -16.86 -6.52
CA ASN A 108 13.33 -16.92 -5.15
C ASN A 108 14.42 -16.47 -4.16
N SER A 109 14.84 -15.21 -4.25
CA SER A 109 15.73 -14.58 -3.28
C SER A 109 14.95 -13.74 -2.27
N ALA A 110 15.41 -13.72 -1.03
CA ALA A 110 14.88 -12.83 -0.01
C ALA A 110 15.22 -11.37 -0.34
N PRO A 111 14.32 -10.42 -0.07
CA PRO A 111 14.64 -9.00 -0.20
C PRO A 111 15.73 -8.60 0.80
N PRO A 112 16.40 -7.46 0.58
CA PRO A 112 17.11 -6.75 1.63
C PRO A 112 16.19 -6.53 2.86
N ALA A 113 16.73 -6.65 4.06
CA ALA A 113 15.96 -6.51 5.30
C ALA A 113 15.36 -5.09 5.49
N ASP A 114 15.90 -4.09 4.79
CA ASP A 114 15.51 -2.69 4.80
C ASP A 114 14.76 -2.27 3.51
N ILE A 115 14.24 -3.24 2.75
CA ILE A 115 13.62 -2.97 1.44
C ILE A 115 12.49 -1.93 1.50
N TRP A 116 11.69 -1.91 2.56
CA TRP A 116 10.63 -0.90 2.69
C TRP A 116 11.21 0.51 2.81
N SER A 117 12.23 0.74 3.65
CA SER A 117 12.87 2.06 3.75
C SER A 117 13.48 2.49 2.43
N GLN A 118 14.10 1.56 1.69
CA GLN A 118 14.60 1.87 0.35
C GLN A 118 13.48 2.26 -0.61
N MET A 119 12.29 1.66 -0.50
CA MET A 119 11.15 1.99 -1.36
C MET A 119 10.58 3.39 -1.10
N VAL A 120 10.57 3.88 0.14
CA VAL A 120 9.94 5.17 0.47
C VAL A 120 10.88 6.36 0.67
N ASP A 121 12.14 6.13 1.02
CA ASP A 121 13.17 7.19 1.18
C ASP A 121 14.26 7.10 0.10
N GLY A 122 14.25 6.01 -0.65
CA GLY A 122 15.21 5.70 -1.69
C GLY A 122 16.34 4.78 -1.21
N GLY A 123 16.90 4.03 -2.15
CA GLY A 123 17.97 3.07 -1.86
C GLY A 123 18.31 2.21 -3.09
N PRO A 124 19.34 1.34 -3.00
CA PRO A 124 19.84 0.59 -4.15
C PRO A 124 18.79 -0.25 -4.90
N PHE A 125 17.77 -0.73 -4.19
CA PHE A 125 16.68 -1.53 -4.76
C PHE A 125 15.33 -0.79 -4.78
N GLY A 126 15.31 0.47 -4.35
CA GLY A 126 14.11 1.24 -4.08
C GLY A 126 13.93 2.46 -4.99
N SER A 127 13.27 3.49 -4.46
CA SER A 127 13.09 4.76 -5.16
C SER A 127 14.43 5.52 -5.28
N SER A 128 14.48 6.57 -6.09
CA SER A 128 15.61 7.50 -6.07
C SER A 128 15.63 8.27 -4.74
N THR A 129 16.81 8.44 -4.15
CA THR A 129 16.99 9.30 -2.96
C THR A 129 16.76 10.79 -3.26
N ALA A 130 16.70 11.16 -4.54
CA ALA A 130 16.27 12.50 -4.96
C ALA A 130 14.76 12.73 -4.69
N PHE A 131 13.98 11.66 -4.59
CA PHE A 131 12.52 11.71 -4.41
C PHE A 131 12.09 10.86 -3.19
N PRO A 132 12.50 11.23 -1.96
CA PRO A 132 12.16 10.47 -0.75
C PRO A 132 10.68 10.68 -0.40
N PHE A 133 9.81 9.82 -0.92
CA PHE A 133 8.35 9.89 -0.79
C PHE A 133 7.86 10.17 0.63
N TYR A 134 8.39 9.45 1.64
CA TYR A 134 7.97 9.65 3.03
C TYR A 134 8.23 11.09 3.49
N THR A 135 9.41 11.62 3.18
CA THR A 135 9.76 13.00 3.52
C THR A 135 8.94 14.00 2.70
N MET A 136 8.82 13.80 1.40
CA MET A 136 8.10 14.70 0.49
C MET A 136 6.63 14.86 0.84
N PHE A 137 5.94 13.78 1.23
CA PHE A 137 4.49 13.81 1.38
C PHE A 137 4.02 13.55 2.81
N ALA A 138 4.38 12.42 3.41
CA ALA A 138 3.88 12.05 4.74
C ALA A 138 4.38 13.00 5.83
N LYS A 139 5.70 13.26 5.86
CA LYS A 139 6.34 14.11 6.86
C LYS A 139 6.03 15.59 6.60
N THR A 140 6.24 16.07 5.37
CA THR A 140 6.06 17.49 5.02
C THR A 140 4.64 17.98 5.27
N TYR A 141 3.62 17.20 4.89
CA TYR A 141 2.22 17.60 5.06
C TYR A 141 1.58 17.06 6.35
N ASN A 142 2.34 16.34 7.17
CA ASN A 142 1.85 15.72 8.41
C ASN A 142 0.67 14.74 8.17
N ILE A 143 0.69 14.02 7.04
CA ILE A 143 -0.36 13.08 6.61
C ILE A 143 0.10 11.63 6.92
N PRO A 144 -0.77 10.75 7.44
CA PRO A 144 -0.42 9.35 7.68
C PRO A 144 -0.11 8.61 6.37
N LEU A 145 0.85 7.69 6.45
CA LEU A 145 1.32 6.83 5.38
C LEU A 145 0.75 5.42 5.53
N VAL A 146 0.28 4.86 4.41
CA VAL A 146 -0.15 3.47 4.27
C VAL A 146 0.65 2.73 3.20
N MET A 147 1.06 1.49 3.46
CA MET A 147 1.37 0.56 2.37
C MET A 147 0.02 0.08 1.81
N ALA A 148 -0.46 0.75 0.77
CA ALA A 148 -1.81 0.55 0.22
C ALA A 148 -1.94 -0.83 -0.44
N GLU A 149 -0.84 -1.33 -0.96
CA GLU A 149 -0.73 -2.66 -1.55
C GLU A 149 0.74 -3.09 -1.49
N GLY A 150 1.04 -4.26 -0.93
CA GLY A 150 2.40 -4.79 -1.08
C GLY A 150 2.60 -6.19 -0.57
N ALA A 151 3.60 -6.88 -1.13
CA ALA A 151 4.01 -8.22 -0.72
C ALA A 151 5.34 -8.61 -1.38
N ALA A 152 6.00 -9.62 -0.81
CA ALA A 152 7.03 -10.37 -1.52
C ALA A 152 6.42 -11.62 -2.18
N ALA A 153 6.87 -11.91 -3.40
CA ALA A 153 6.46 -13.08 -4.15
C ALA A 153 7.34 -14.29 -3.85
N PHE A 154 6.72 -15.45 -3.72
CA PHE A 154 7.36 -16.72 -4.05
C PHE A 154 7.02 -17.10 -5.49
N ALA A 155 8.02 -17.18 -6.35
CA ALA A 155 7.89 -17.60 -7.74
C ALA A 155 7.69 -19.12 -7.81
N LEU A 156 6.58 -19.54 -8.42
CA LEU A 156 6.19 -20.95 -8.53
C LEU A 156 6.69 -21.56 -9.85
N ALA A 157 6.35 -20.92 -10.97
CA ALA A 157 6.65 -21.43 -12.29
C ALA A 157 6.76 -20.30 -13.32
N GLN A 158 7.58 -20.50 -14.35
CA GLN A 158 7.76 -19.60 -15.48
C GLN A 158 7.04 -20.13 -16.72
N GLY A 159 6.32 -19.25 -17.40
CA GLY A 159 5.63 -19.55 -18.65
C GLY A 159 6.56 -19.47 -19.86
N PRO A 160 6.14 -19.97 -21.02
CA PRO A 160 4.88 -20.69 -21.26
C PRO A 160 4.95 -22.17 -20.87
N SER A 161 6.15 -22.71 -20.64
CA SER A 161 6.39 -24.14 -20.42
C SER A 161 6.12 -24.62 -18.99
N ASN A 162 5.62 -23.75 -18.10
CA ASN A 162 5.37 -24.02 -16.68
C ASN A 162 6.57 -24.64 -15.95
N VAL A 163 7.78 -24.20 -16.30
CA VAL A 163 9.00 -24.68 -15.66
C VAL A 163 8.99 -24.23 -14.21
N THR A 164 9.14 -25.17 -13.28
CA THR A 164 9.20 -24.86 -11.85
C THR A 164 10.42 -24.00 -11.57
N VAL A 165 10.22 -22.92 -10.84
CA VAL A 165 11.31 -22.06 -10.40
C VAL A 165 11.99 -22.69 -9.18
N PRO A 166 13.34 -22.75 -9.12
CA PRO A 166 14.05 -23.23 -7.94
C PRO A 166 13.63 -22.50 -6.67
N ALA A 167 13.52 -23.23 -5.55
CA ALA A 167 12.98 -22.68 -4.30
C ALA A 167 13.83 -21.55 -3.69
N GLY A 168 15.12 -21.45 -4.05
CA GLY A 168 16.03 -20.42 -3.56
C GLY A 168 16.06 -20.36 -2.03
N ASP A 169 15.88 -19.17 -1.47
CA ASP A 169 15.82 -18.92 -0.02
C ASP A 169 14.58 -19.50 0.66
N GLY A 170 13.62 -20.01 -0.13
CA GLY A 170 12.39 -20.61 0.36
C GLY A 170 11.31 -19.59 0.69
N ARG A 171 10.05 -20.00 0.50
CA ARG A 171 8.85 -19.15 0.66
C ARG A 171 8.84 -18.40 1.99
N THR A 172 8.98 -19.13 3.11
CA THR A 172 8.89 -18.54 4.45
C THR A 172 9.92 -17.43 4.62
N ASN A 173 11.18 -17.65 4.25
CA ASN A 173 12.24 -16.67 4.44
C ASN A 173 12.02 -15.40 3.59
N ILE A 174 11.59 -15.57 2.33
CA ILE A 174 11.36 -14.45 1.40
C ILE A 174 10.23 -13.55 1.92
N LEU A 175 9.08 -14.14 2.25
CA LEU A 175 7.93 -13.38 2.74
C LEU A 175 8.23 -12.81 4.14
N GLN A 176 8.91 -13.56 5.00
CA GLN A 176 9.23 -13.12 6.36
C GLN A 176 10.18 -11.94 6.40
N THR A 177 11.23 -11.98 5.58
CA THR A 177 12.18 -10.87 5.48
C THR A 177 11.48 -9.60 4.99
N PHE A 178 10.53 -9.75 4.07
CA PHE A 178 9.73 -8.62 3.59
C PHE A 178 8.86 -7.99 4.68
N TRP A 179 8.03 -8.76 5.41
CA TRP A 179 7.18 -8.12 6.42
C TRP A 179 7.98 -7.58 7.60
N ARG A 180 9.10 -8.22 7.96
CA ARG A 180 10.01 -7.69 9.01
C ARG A 180 10.64 -6.35 8.63
N SER A 181 10.74 -6.02 7.34
CA SER A 181 11.25 -4.72 6.90
C SER A 181 10.37 -3.54 7.31
N TYR A 182 9.08 -3.77 7.60
CA TYR A 182 8.15 -2.73 8.08
C TYR A 182 7.46 -3.05 9.41
N LEU A 183 7.58 -4.28 9.91
CA LEU A 183 7.05 -4.71 11.22
C LEU A 183 8.16 -4.77 12.27
N SER A 184 8.74 -3.61 12.60
CA SER A 184 9.75 -3.51 13.67
C SER A 184 9.65 -2.20 14.45
N SER A 185 10.09 -2.22 15.70
CA SER A 185 10.08 -1.02 16.55
C SER A 185 10.97 0.09 16.01
N SER A 186 12.15 -0.26 15.47
CA SER A 186 13.05 0.71 14.82
C SER A 186 12.37 1.36 13.62
N PHE A 187 11.68 0.58 12.81
CA PHE A 187 10.91 1.10 11.69
C PHE A 187 9.88 2.15 12.13
N PHE A 188 9.06 1.85 13.13
CA PHE A 188 8.02 2.79 13.57
C PHE A 188 8.59 4.06 14.22
N SER A 189 9.82 4.00 14.75
CA SER A 189 10.52 5.18 15.25
C SER A 189 11.00 6.10 14.12
N THR A 190 11.50 5.53 13.02
CA THR A 190 11.96 6.30 11.85
C THR A 190 10.77 6.83 11.03
N PHE A 191 9.79 5.97 10.78
CA PHE A 191 8.62 6.24 9.95
C PHE A 191 7.38 6.46 10.80
N SER A 192 7.42 7.46 11.68
CA SER A 192 6.33 7.75 12.62
C SER A 192 4.98 8.04 11.96
N LYS A 193 4.95 8.42 10.68
CA LYS A 193 3.71 8.56 9.90
C LYS A 193 3.21 7.26 9.27
N ALA A 194 3.99 6.19 9.20
CA ALA A 194 3.51 4.90 8.70
C ALA A 194 2.54 4.28 9.73
N LYS A 195 1.25 4.26 9.39
CA LYS A 195 0.18 3.82 10.30
C LYS A 195 -0.59 2.61 9.79
N MET A 196 -0.41 2.17 8.55
CA MET A 196 -1.18 1.06 8.00
C MET A 196 -0.39 0.24 6.97
N PHE A 197 -0.56 -1.08 7.01
CA PHE A 197 0.07 -2.02 6.08
C PHE A 197 -0.96 -3.01 5.56
N ILE A 198 -1.15 -3.03 4.24
CA ILE A 198 -2.10 -3.90 3.55
C ILE A 198 -1.31 -4.90 2.71
N ASN A 199 -1.25 -6.15 3.19
CA ASN A 199 -0.58 -7.22 2.46
C ASN A 199 -1.44 -7.74 1.30
N PHE A 200 -0.80 -7.97 0.18
CA PHE A 200 -1.43 -8.51 -1.02
C PHE A 200 -1.51 -10.05 -0.96
N GLU A 201 -2.66 -10.59 -0.58
CA GLU A 201 -2.88 -12.04 -0.37
C GLU A 201 -3.45 -12.75 -1.62
N GLN A 202 -2.67 -12.89 -2.70
CA GLN A 202 -3.15 -13.58 -3.91
C GLN A 202 -2.05 -14.35 -4.64
N VAL A 203 -2.45 -15.37 -5.41
CA VAL A 203 -1.61 -15.92 -6.49
C VAL A 203 -1.88 -15.16 -7.77
N LYS A 204 -0.88 -14.46 -8.30
CA LYS A 204 -0.93 -13.91 -9.66
C LYS A 204 -0.40 -14.98 -10.63
N LYS A 205 -1.32 -15.61 -11.35
CA LYS A 205 -0.99 -16.50 -12.47
C LYS A 205 -0.51 -15.68 -13.66
N PHE A 206 0.45 -16.23 -14.41
CA PHE A 206 0.96 -15.78 -15.71
C PHE A 206 0.39 -14.44 -16.21
N VAL A 207 1.10 -13.35 -15.92
CA VAL A 207 0.81 -12.07 -16.59
C VAL A 207 1.60 -12.07 -17.89
N LYS A 208 0.91 -12.09 -19.03
CA LYS A 208 1.46 -12.10 -20.40
C LYS A 208 2.39 -10.90 -20.70
N LYS A 209 2.40 -9.92 -19.79
CA LYS A 209 3.18 -8.70 -19.80
C LYS A 209 3.41 -8.27 -18.33
N ASP A 210 4.45 -8.77 -17.66
CA ASP A 210 5.11 -7.87 -16.70
C ASP A 210 5.63 -6.74 -17.59
N SER A 211 5.30 -5.48 -17.32
CA SER A 211 5.30 -4.34 -18.26
C SER A 211 6.56 -4.13 -19.13
N ILE A 212 7.63 -4.85 -18.84
CA ILE A 212 8.98 -4.83 -19.41
C ILE A 212 9.22 -6.00 -20.42
N SER A 213 8.33 -7.01 -20.53
CA SER A 213 8.48 -8.18 -21.43
C SER A 213 7.48 -8.18 -22.61
N THR A 214 7.97 -8.27 -23.84
CA THR A 214 7.16 -8.63 -25.03
C THR A 214 7.04 -10.15 -25.23
N LEU A 215 7.72 -10.94 -24.39
CA LEU A 215 7.75 -12.39 -24.47
C LEU A 215 6.62 -12.98 -23.60
N ASN A 216 5.95 -14.04 -24.08
CA ASN A 216 4.95 -14.80 -23.32
C ASN A 216 5.60 -15.64 -22.19
N ASN A 217 6.48 -15.03 -21.38
CA ASN A 217 7.37 -15.69 -20.42
C ASN A 217 7.12 -15.28 -18.96
N GLY A 218 5.91 -14.82 -18.64
CA GLY A 218 5.53 -14.35 -17.30
C GLY A 218 5.72 -15.41 -16.19
N VAL A 219 5.83 -14.94 -14.96
CA VAL A 219 6.07 -15.77 -13.78
C VAL A 219 4.79 -15.85 -12.96
N THR A 220 4.39 -17.07 -12.59
CA THR A 220 3.33 -17.27 -11.60
C THR A 220 3.90 -17.03 -10.21
N ARG A 221 3.33 -16.06 -9.50
CA ARG A 221 3.81 -15.59 -8.19
C ARG A 221 2.75 -15.77 -7.12
N ASP A 222 3.15 -16.31 -5.98
CA ASP A 222 2.30 -16.49 -4.82
C ASP A 222 2.73 -15.55 -3.70
N TYR A 223 1.83 -14.63 -3.34
CA TYR A 223 2.06 -13.60 -2.33
C TYR A 223 1.42 -13.93 -0.98
N ARG A 224 0.70 -15.05 -0.86
CA ARG A 224 -0.14 -15.35 0.32
C ARG A 224 0.70 -15.73 1.53
N ILE A 225 0.59 -14.97 2.61
CA ILE A 225 1.16 -15.33 3.91
C ILE A 225 0.35 -16.46 4.55
N THR A 226 -0.98 -16.42 4.38
CA THR A 226 -1.93 -17.27 5.13
C THR A 226 -2.11 -18.68 4.56
N TRP A 227 -1.62 -18.94 3.36
CA TRP A 227 -1.83 -20.20 2.65
C TRP A 227 -0.88 -21.34 3.08
N ASP A 228 0.37 -21.00 3.39
CA ASP A 228 1.41 -21.97 3.71
C ASP A 228 1.60 -22.06 5.23
N PRO A 229 1.37 -23.22 5.88
CA PRO A 229 1.38 -23.32 7.35
C PRO A 229 2.70 -22.87 8.02
N PRO A 230 3.90 -23.24 7.51
CA PRO A 230 5.16 -22.70 8.02
C PRO A 230 5.24 -21.17 7.92
N THR A 231 4.83 -20.58 6.79
CA THR A 231 4.80 -19.12 6.61
C THR A 231 3.81 -18.43 7.55
N LEU A 232 2.61 -18.99 7.72
CA LEU A 232 1.60 -18.47 8.65
C LEU A 232 2.11 -18.51 10.10
N ALA A 233 2.72 -19.62 10.51
CA ALA A 233 3.29 -19.76 11.84
C ALA A 233 4.40 -18.72 12.11
N ALA A 234 5.26 -18.47 11.11
CA ALA A 234 6.30 -17.44 11.19
C ALA A 234 5.71 -16.03 11.31
N PHE A 235 4.67 -15.71 10.54
CA PHE A 235 3.96 -14.43 10.63
C PHE A 235 3.31 -14.23 12.00
N GLN A 236 2.61 -15.24 12.52
CA GLN A 236 1.99 -15.19 13.85
C GLN A 236 3.03 -14.99 14.96
N ALA A 237 4.19 -15.64 14.85
CA ALA A 237 5.28 -15.46 15.81
C ALA A 237 5.81 -14.01 15.83
N ASP A 238 6.05 -13.41 14.67
CA ASP A 238 6.56 -12.03 14.58
C ASP A 238 5.53 -11.00 15.03
N ILE A 239 4.27 -11.17 14.64
CA ILE A 239 3.17 -10.30 15.06
C ILE A 239 3.02 -10.30 16.60
N LYS A 240 3.19 -11.45 17.25
CA LYS A 240 3.14 -11.55 18.71
C LYS A 240 4.24 -10.72 19.39
N VAL A 241 5.41 -10.57 18.77
CA VAL A 241 6.52 -9.76 19.31
C VAL A 241 6.17 -8.28 19.34
N ILE A 242 5.43 -7.80 18.34
CA ILE A 242 5.08 -6.37 18.20
C ILE A 242 3.62 -6.05 18.59
N SER A 243 2.90 -6.98 19.21
CA SER A 243 1.47 -6.86 19.46
C SER A 243 1.10 -5.61 20.27
N ASN A 244 1.99 -5.14 21.15
CA ASN A 244 1.78 -3.93 21.95
C ASN A 244 1.83 -2.64 21.12
N ASN A 245 2.34 -2.71 19.88
CA ASN A 245 2.42 -1.60 18.94
C ASN A 245 1.34 -1.69 17.84
N LEU A 246 0.54 -2.76 17.82
CA LEU A 246 -0.45 -3.00 16.78
C LEU A 246 -1.87 -2.82 17.31
N GLN A 247 -2.71 -2.25 16.46
CA GLN A 247 -4.15 -2.27 16.58
C GLN A 247 -4.73 -3.05 15.41
N TRP A 248 -5.50 -4.10 15.70
CA TRP A 248 -6.23 -4.82 14.67
C TRP A 248 -7.45 -4.05 14.23
N ALA A 249 -7.76 -4.12 12.93
CA ALA A 249 -9.07 -3.70 12.44
C ALA A 249 -10.15 -4.53 13.13
N VAL A 250 -11.22 -3.86 13.57
CA VAL A 250 -12.43 -4.53 14.06
C VAL A 250 -13.39 -4.74 12.90
N PRO A 251 -14.15 -5.85 12.85
CA PRO A 251 -15.19 -6.04 11.84
C PRO A 251 -16.19 -4.87 11.85
N PHE A 252 -16.65 -4.48 10.67
CA PHE A 252 -17.77 -3.53 10.58
C PHE A 252 -19.03 -4.16 11.20
N VAL A 253 -19.68 -3.43 12.11
CA VAL A 253 -20.96 -3.82 12.71
C VAL A 253 -22.03 -2.86 12.18
N PRO A 254 -23.09 -3.35 11.50
CA PRO A 254 -24.18 -2.49 11.04
C PRO A 254 -24.78 -1.65 12.18
N GLY A 255 -24.96 -0.35 11.95
CA GLY A 255 -25.46 0.60 12.95
C GLY A 255 -24.39 1.15 13.90
N MET A 256 -23.16 0.66 13.83
CA MET A 256 -22.02 1.25 14.54
C MET A 256 -21.50 2.46 13.77
N ASP A 257 -21.28 3.58 14.47
CA ASP A 257 -20.55 4.72 13.90
C ASP A 257 -19.06 4.57 14.23
N PRO A 258 -18.21 4.19 13.26
CA PRO A 258 -16.78 4.02 13.49
C PRO A 258 -16.09 5.32 13.92
N LEU A 259 -16.71 6.49 13.72
CA LEU A 259 -16.18 7.78 14.17
C LEU A 259 -16.43 8.04 15.66
N THR A 260 -17.32 7.27 16.30
CA THR A 260 -17.63 7.39 17.73
C THR A 260 -16.81 6.46 18.62
N ILE A 261 -16.09 5.52 18.01
CA ILE A 261 -15.21 4.60 18.72
C ILE A 261 -13.78 5.15 18.61
N GLY A 262 -13.24 5.65 19.72
CA GLY A 262 -11.84 6.03 19.79
C GLY A 262 -10.93 4.85 19.41
N GLY A 263 -9.88 5.13 18.63
CA GLY A 263 -8.85 4.14 18.28
C GLY A 263 -8.39 3.41 19.54
N GLY A 264 -8.63 2.10 19.61
CA GLY A 264 -8.26 1.26 20.74
C GLY A 264 -9.40 0.49 21.42
N GLN A 265 -10.67 0.72 21.11
CA GLN A 265 -11.72 -0.17 21.61
C GLN A 265 -11.88 -1.39 20.69
N THR A 266 -11.38 -2.53 21.18
CA THR A 266 -11.82 -3.83 20.70
C THR A 266 -13.33 -3.93 20.89
N ALA A 267 -14.04 -4.40 19.86
CA ALA A 267 -15.43 -4.83 20.03
C ALA A 267 -15.42 -5.92 21.13
N GLN A 268 -15.87 -5.59 22.33
CA GLN A 268 -15.99 -6.56 23.40
C GLN A 268 -16.92 -7.68 22.91
N ASN A 269 -16.36 -8.89 22.78
CA ASN A 269 -17.15 -10.10 22.64
C ASN A 269 -18.09 -10.23 23.83
N GLY A 270 -19.39 -10.36 23.55
CA GLY A 270 -20.37 -10.93 24.48
C GLY A 270 -21.26 -9.94 25.21
N ARG A 271 -22.27 -9.38 24.53
CA ARG A 271 -23.53 -9.11 25.23
C ARG A 271 -24.29 -10.43 25.36
N SER A 272 -24.20 -11.06 26.53
CA SER A 272 -25.27 -11.91 27.02
C SER A 272 -26.54 -11.06 27.05
N PHE A 273 -27.52 -11.42 26.23
CA PHE A 273 -28.88 -10.93 26.38
C PHE A 273 -29.45 -11.53 27.68
N SER A 274 -29.47 -10.75 28.76
CA SER A 274 -30.47 -10.90 29.81
C SER A 274 -31.49 -9.79 29.65
N GLY A 275 -32.75 -10.18 29.47
CA GLY A 275 -33.87 -9.26 29.29
C GLY A 275 -34.05 -8.35 30.50
N GLY A 276 -34.33 -7.08 30.21
CA GLY A 276 -34.70 -6.08 31.19
C GLY A 276 -35.46 -4.95 30.50
N VAL A 277 -36.79 -4.96 30.66
CA VAL A 277 -37.71 -3.89 30.27
C VAL A 277 -37.42 -2.65 31.11
N GLY A 278 -37.35 -1.45 30.51
CA GLY A 278 -37.22 -0.21 31.28
C GLY A 278 -37.09 1.08 30.46
N SER A 279 -38.25 1.69 30.19
CA SER A 279 -38.57 3.12 30.03
C SER A 279 -37.61 4.13 29.35
N SER A 280 -38.19 4.85 28.40
CA SER A 280 -37.77 6.09 27.74
C SER A 280 -37.51 7.28 28.67
N SER A 281 -36.49 8.09 28.35
CA SER A 281 -36.54 9.56 28.51
C SER A 281 -35.55 10.28 27.59
N SER A 282 -36.07 11.26 26.86
CA SER A 282 -35.40 12.21 25.98
C SER A 282 -34.63 13.31 26.73
N THR A 283 -33.50 13.77 26.19
CA THR A 283 -33.10 15.20 26.21
C THR A 283 -32.01 15.51 25.19
N ALA A 284 -31.97 16.78 24.78
CA ALA A 284 -31.42 17.34 23.57
C ALA A 284 -29.91 17.69 23.59
N ASN A 285 -29.42 17.95 22.37
CA ASN A 285 -28.15 18.56 21.93
C ASN A 285 -27.40 19.47 22.92
N SER A 286 -26.07 19.31 22.93
CA SER A 286 -25.14 20.44 22.97
C SER A 286 -23.86 20.13 22.19
N HIS A 287 -23.57 20.97 21.19
CA HIS A 287 -22.27 21.07 20.52
C HIS A 287 -21.16 21.41 21.52
N SER A 288 -20.05 20.66 21.53
CA SER A 288 -18.78 21.15 22.06
C SER A 288 -17.59 20.35 21.53
N GLY A 289 -16.66 21.05 20.87
CA GLY A 289 -15.22 20.82 20.94
C GLY A 289 -14.68 19.47 20.48
N VAL A 290 -14.14 19.43 19.25
CA VAL A 290 -13.15 18.41 18.87
C VAL A 290 -11.93 18.59 19.76
N THR A 291 -11.85 17.79 20.81
CA THR A 291 -10.69 17.71 21.68
C THR A 291 -9.66 16.85 20.94
N ARG A 292 -8.54 17.44 20.52
CA ARG A 292 -7.41 16.70 19.93
C ARG A 292 -6.85 15.78 21.00
N HIS A 293 -7.10 14.49 20.87
CA HIS A 293 -6.47 13.48 21.72
C HIS A 293 -4.98 13.37 21.38
N THR A 294 -4.18 13.39 22.45
CA THR A 294 -2.74 13.20 22.47
C THR A 294 -2.32 11.88 21.82
N GLU A 295 -1.24 11.95 21.03
CA GLU A 295 -0.75 10.87 20.19
C GLU A 295 -0.37 9.62 21.00
N SER A 296 -1.14 8.55 20.82
CA SER A 296 -0.66 7.18 21.00
C SER A 296 -0.46 6.59 19.59
N VAL A 297 0.74 6.08 19.30
CA VAL A 297 1.07 5.48 18.00
C VAL A 297 0.32 4.16 17.88
N GLN A 298 -0.87 4.20 17.28
CA GLN A 298 -1.67 3.02 16.95
C GLN A 298 -1.49 2.71 15.46
N ILE A 299 -1.11 1.47 15.15
CA ILE A 299 -0.83 1.00 13.78
C ILE A 299 -1.89 -0.02 13.38
N LEU A 300 -2.61 0.24 12.28
CA LEU A 300 -3.63 -0.63 11.74
C LEU A 300 -3.01 -1.68 10.81
N VAL A 301 -3.06 -2.96 11.17
CA VAL A 301 -2.69 -4.06 10.25
C VAL A 301 -3.97 -4.72 9.75
N THR A 302 -4.16 -4.74 8.43
CA THR A 302 -5.30 -5.40 7.80
C THR A 302 -4.81 -6.40 6.77
N ILE A 303 -5.25 -7.65 6.91
CA ILE A 303 -5.20 -8.66 5.85
C ILE A 303 -6.56 -8.62 5.18
N PHE A 304 -6.67 -8.04 3.97
CA PHE A 304 -7.91 -8.10 3.23
C PHE A 304 -8.10 -9.50 2.65
N PHE A 305 -9.20 -10.16 3.01
CA PHE A 305 -9.77 -11.24 2.22
C PHE A 305 -10.58 -10.59 1.09
N TYR A 306 -9.99 -10.44 -0.10
CA TYR A 306 -10.82 -10.17 -1.27
C TYR A 306 -11.54 -11.47 -1.65
N VAL A 307 -12.85 -11.51 -1.37
CA VAL A 307 -13.76 -12.41 -2.09
C VAL A 307 -13.71 -11.99 -3.54
N THR A 308 -13.25 -12.89 -4.40
CA THR A 308 -13.23 -12.68 -5.84
C THR A 308 -14.66 -12.47 -6.33
N ILE A 309 -15.04 -11.24 -6.64
CA ILE A 309 -16.10 -11.02 -7.61
C ILE A 309 -15.43 -11.26 -8.95
N LEU A 310 -15.67 -12.44 -9.52
CA LEU A 310 -15.35 -12.75 -10.90
C LEU A 310 -16.01 -11.67 -11.76
N SER A 311 -15.19 -10.90 -12.47
CA SER A 311 -15.69 -10.00 -13.52
C SER A 311 -16.30 -10.83 -14.64
N ILE A 312 -17.49 -10.40 -15.07
CA ILE A 312 -18.08 -10.66 -16.38
C ILE A 312 -17.20 -9.99 -17.45
#